data_AF-M3IGH0-F1
#
_entry.id   AF-M3IGH0-F1
#
_cell.length_a   1.000
_cell.length_b   1.000
_cell.length_c   1.000
_cell.angle_alpha   90.00
_cell.angle_beta   90.00
_cell.angle_gamma   90.00
#
_symmetry.space_group_name_H-M   'P 1'
#
loop_
_entity.id
_entity.type
_entity.pdbx_description
1 polymer ?
#
loop_
_entity_poly.entity_id
_entity_poly.type
_entity_poly.pdbx_seq_one_letter_code
_entity_poly.pdbx_strand_id
1 'polypeptide(L)'
;MDLRRAKVRILGEEYTILSEAEEDYIYSLSEEVDRKLRELGAGMPGASKQKLAILAALNFADELHQAKEIKDEPNSVSTKIGEVELEEKLVNSL
;
A
#
# COMPACT_ATOMS: atom_id res chain seq x y z
N MET A 1 -15.94 -1.64 23.76
CA MET A 1 -15.77 -2.44 22.54
C MET A 1 -14.75 -3.52 22.88
N ASP A 2 -15.07 -4.78 22.57
CA ASP A 2 -14.20 -5.91 22.92
C ASP A 2 -13.17 -6.16 21.81
N LEU A 3 -11.90 -6.26 22.19
CA LEU A 3 -10.81 -6.55 21.25
C LEU A 3 -10.74 -8.05 20.99
N ARG A 4 -10.71 -8.41 19.70
CA ARG A 4 -10.54 -9.78 19.21
C ARG A 4 -9.12 -10.01 18.73
N ARG A 5 -8.69 -11.28 18.75
CA ARG A 5 -7.35 -11.71 18.34
C ARG A 5 -7.46 -12.56 17.08
N ALA A 6 -7.04 -12.02 15.95
CA ALA A 6 -6.92 -12.78 14.71
C ALA A 6 -5.46 -13.19 14.48
N LYS A 7 -5.23 -14.46 14.08
CA LYS A 7 -3.91 -14.94 13.69
C LYS A 7 -3.83 -15.05 12.17
N VAL A 8 -2.98 -14.25 11.55
CA VAL A 8 -2.87 -14.19 10.08
C VAL A 8 -1.45 -14.53 9.64
N ARG A 9 -1.28 -14.87 8.35
CA ARG A 9 0.03 -15.17 7.77
C ARG A 9 0.30 -14.27 6.58
N ILE A 10 1.36 -13.48 6.64
CA ILE A 10 1.76 -12.50 5.60
C ILE A 10 3.24 -12.75 5.26
N LEU A 11 3.56 -12.93 3.98
CA LEU A 11 4.89 -13.31 3.47
C LEU A 11 5.52 -14.51 4.21
N GLY A 12 4.67 -15.48 4.57
CA GLY A 12 5.09 -16.68 5.30
C GLY A 12 5.36 -16.47 6.80
N GLU A 13 5.22 -15.25 7.32
CA GLU A 13 5.34 -14.94 8.75
C GLU A 13 3.96 -14.87 9.40
N GLU A 14 3.86 -15.35 10.64
CA GLU A 14 2.61 -15.32 11.41
C GLU A 14 2.54 -14.06 12.27
N TYR A 15 1.40 -13.37 12.19
CA TYR A 15 1.10 -12.15 12.93
C TYR A 15 -0.17 -12.35 13.76
N THR A 16 -0.17 -11.85 14.99
CA THR A 16 -1.39 -11.77 15.82
C THR A 16 -1.87 -10.33 15.84
N ILE A 17 -3.04 -10.08 15.26
CA ILE A 17 -3.65 -8.76 15.18
C ILE A 17 -4.74 -8.64 16.25
N LEU A 18 -4.68 -7.57 17.03
CA LEU A 18 -5.72 -7.16 17.97
C LEU A 18 -6.61 -6.13 17.27
N SER A 19 -7.90 -6.44 17.11
CA SER A 19 -8.84 -5.54 16.44
C SER A 19 -10.25 -5.65 17.01
N GLU A 20 -11.00 -4.56 16.94
CA GLU A 20 -12.44 -4.55 17.20
C GLU A 20 -13.24 -5.05 16.01
N ALA A 21 -12.63 -5.24 14.84
CA ALA A 21 -13.27 -5.81 13.65
C ALA A 21 -13.46 -7.34 13.77
N GLU A 22 -14.33 -7.90 12.94
CA GLU A 22 -14.54 -9.35 12.84
C GLU A 22 -13.28 -10.05 12.31
N GLU A 23 -13.04 -11.28 12.74
CA GLU A 23 -11.86 -12.04 12.32
C GLU A 23 -11.82 -12.22 10.80
N ASP A 24 -12.95 -12.54 10.16
CA ASP A 24 -13.06 -12.70 8.71
C ASP A 24 -12.62 -11.44 7.95
N TYR A 25 -12.96 -10.26 8.48
CA TYR A 25 -12.51 -8.99 7.88
C TYR A 25 -10.99 -8.84 7.98
N ILE A 26 -10.40 -9.17 9.12
CA ILE A 26 -8.94 -9.13 9.30
C ILE A 26 -8.24 -10.17 8.41
N TYR A 27 -8.81 -11.36 8.26
CA TYR A 27 -8.29 -12.35 7.31
C TYR A 27 -8.30 -11.82 5.88
N SER A 28 -9.42 -11.23 5.44
CA SER A 28 -9.53 -10.69 4.07
C SER A 28 -8.49 -9.59 3.80
N LEU A 29 -8.25 -8.69 4.76
CA LEU A 29 -7.21 -7.67 4.65
C LEU A 29 -5.82 -8.29 4.60
N SER A 30 -5.57 -9.33 5.39
CA SER A 30 -4.26 -9.99 5.41
C SER A 30 -3.95 -10.69 4.09
N GLU A 31 -4.96 -11.29 3.44
CA GLU A 31 -4.81 -11.91 2.11
C GLU A 31 -4.51 -10.88 1.03
N GLU A 32 -5.16 -9.72 1.10
CA GLU A 32 -4.90 -8.60 0.18
C GLU A 32 -3.47 -8.07 0.34
N VAL A 33 -3.02 -7.86 1.57
CA VAL A 33 -1.65 -7.43 1.86
C VAL A 33 -0.63 -8.49 1.40
N ASP A 34 -0.85 -9.78 1.69
CA ASP A 34 0.04 -10.87 1.27
C ASP A 34 0.15 -10.94 -0.26
N ARG A 35 -0.97 -10.84 -0.97
CA ARG A 35 -1.00 -10.83 -2.43
C ARG A 35 -0.18 -9.67 -3.00
N LYS A 36 -0.42 -8.44 -2.55
CA LYS A 36 0.30 -7.24 -3.02
C LYS A 36 1.81 -7.36 -2.78
N LEU A 37 2.20 -7.88 -1.62
CA LEU A 37 3.61 -8.08 -1.28
C LEU A 37 4.29 -9.16 -2.13
N ARG A 38 3.58 -10.24 -2.47
CA ARG A 38 4.09 -11.27 -3.38
C ARG A 38 4.27 -10.76 -4.81
N GLU A 39 3.32 -9.98 -5.31
CA GLU A 39 3.41 -9.33 -6.63
C GLU A 39 4.62 -8.40 -6.70
N LEU A 40 4.79 -7.54 -5.70
CA LEU A 40 5.96 -6.65 -5.59
C LEU A 40 7.27 -7.44 -5.48
N GLY A 41 7.28 -8.53 -4.70
CA GLY A 41 8.44 -9.41 -4.57
C GLY A 41 8.82 -10.12 -5.87
N ALA A 42 7.84 -10.49 -6.69
CA ALA A 42 8.08 -11.07 -8.01
C ALA A 42 8.67 -10.05 -9.00
N GLY A 43 8.23 -8.79 -8.94
CA GLY A 43 8.76 -7.69 -9.76
C GLY A 43 10.10 -7.14 -9.29
N MET A 44 10.46 -7.35 -8.02
CA MET A 44 11.72 -6.87 -7.42
C MET A 44 12.48 -7.98 -6.69
N PRO A 45 13.08 -8.95 -7.40
CA PRO A 45 13.85 -10.02 -6.79
C PRO A 45 14.97 -9.46 -5.90
N GLY A 46 15.05 -9.93 -4.66
CA GLY A 46 16.07 -9.50 -3.69
C GLY A 46 15.74 -8.24 -2.89
N ALA A 47 14.57 -7.62 -3.08
CA ALA A 47 14.11 -6.55 -2.21
C ALA A 47 13.87 -7.07 -0.77
N SER A 48 14.23 -6.27 0.24
CA SER A 48 13.96 -6.60 1.63
C SER A 48 12.46 -6.54 1.93
N LYS A 49 11.99 -7.36 2.90
CA LYS A 49 10.58 -7.35 3.34
C LYS A 49 10.12 -5.95 3.78
N GLN A 50 10.99 -5.20 4.45
CA GLN A 50 10.71 -3.83 4.86
C GLN A 50 10.47 -2.90 3.66
N LYS A 51 11.30 -3.00 2.61
CA LYS A 51 11.11 -2.21 1.37
C LYS A 51 9.80 -2.58 0.68
N LEU A 52 9.49 -3.87 0.60
CA LEU A 52 8.22 -4.35 0.04
C LEU A 52 7.02 -3.82 0.84
N ALA A 53 7.10 -3.83 2.18
CA ALA A 53 6.05 -3.32 3.06
C ALA A 53 5.81 -1.81 2.86
N ILE A 54 6.87 -1.02 2.76
CA ILE A 54 6.77 0.43 2.49
C ILE A 54 6.12 0.68 1.12
N LEU A 55 6.53 -0.06 0.08
CA LEU A 55 5.94 0.06 -1.25
C LEU A 55 4.47 -0.37 -1.29
N ALA A 56 4.10 -1.44 -0.59
CA ALA A 56 2.71 -1.86 -0.46
C ALA A 56 1.87 -0.78 0.23
N ALA A 57 2.37 -0.18 1.32
CA ALA A 57 1.70 0.90 2.02
C ALA A 57 1.49 2.14 1.12
N LEU A 58 2.50 2.51 0.32
CA LEU A 58 2.39 3.61 -0.65
C LEU A 58 1.34 3.32 -1.71
N ASN A 59 1.33 2.10 -2.27
CA ASN A 59 0.32 1.71 -3.25
C ASN A 59 -1.10 1.75 -2.68
N PHE A 60 -1.32 1.25 -1.46
CA PHE A 60 -2.63 1.31 -0.81
C PHE A 60 -3.07 2.75 -0.50
N ALA A 61 -2.12 3.61 -0.09
CA ALA A 61 -2.41 5.02 0.16
C ALA A 61 -2.80 5.76 -1.13
N ASP A 62 -2.16 5.43 -2.26
CA ASP A 62 -2.47 5.97 -3.58
C ASP A 62 -3.83 5.49 -4.09
N GLU A 63 -4.12 4.19 -4.00
CA GLU A 63 -5.44 3.62 -4.33
C GLU A 63 -6.56 4.29 -3.52
N LEU A 64 -6.31 4.57 -2.23
CA LEU A 64 -7.26 5.28 -1.38
C LEU A 64 -7.44 6.75 -1.80
N HIS A 65 -6.38 7.44 -2.23
CA HIS A 65 -6.48 8.82 -2.71
C HIS A 65 -7.25 8.88 -4.02
N GLN A 66 -6.90 8.05 -5.00
CA GLN A 66 -7.62 7.97 -6.28
C GLN A 66 -9.11 7.64 -6.06
N ALA A 67 -9.43 6.71 -5.15
CA ALA A 67 -10.82 6.38 -4.83
C ALA A 67 -11.59 7.52 -4.14
N LYS A 68 -10.92 8.42 -3.43
CA LYS A 68 -11.52 9.63 -2.85
C LYS A 68 -11.71 10.71 -3.92
N GLU A 69 -10.71 10.96 -4.76
CA GLU A 69 -10.80 11.93 -5.86
C GLU A 69 -11.95 11.58 -6.82
N ILE A 70 -12.12 10.30 -7.18
CA ILE A 70 -13.26 9.84 -7.99
C ILE A 70 -14.62 10.06 -7.30
N LYS A 71 -14.68 9.97 -5.96
CA LYS A 71 -15.91 10.19 -5.19
C LYS A 71 -16.25 11.67 -5.01
N ASP A 72 -15.23 12.52 -4.98
CA ASP A 72 -15.38 13.97 -4.82
C ASP A 72 -15.61 14.68 -6.17
N GLU A 73 -15.42 14.01 -7.32
CA GLU A 73 -15.81 14.49 -8.64
C GLU A 73 -17.08 13.81 -9.21
N PRO A 74 -18.28 14.43 -9.10
CA PRO A 74 -19.39 14.08 -9.98
C PRO A 74 -19.26 14.68 -11.39
N ASN A 75 -18.18 15.42 -11.73
CA ASN A 75 -17.92 15.95 -13.07
C ASN A 75 -16.54 16.65 -13.13
N SER A 76 -15.53 16.08 -13.83
CA SER A 76 -14.78 16.71 -14.94
C SER A 76 -13.31 16.25 -15.10
N VAL A 77 -13.07 15.49 -16.18
CA VAL A 77 -11.88 15.55 -17.05
C VAL A 77 -10.53 15.01 -16.53
N SER A 78 -10.30 13.74 -16.88
CA SER A 78 -9.06 13.15 -17.43
C SER A 78 -7.81 14.04 -17.48
N THR A 79 -6.79 13.76 -16.64
CA THR A 79 -5.39 13.99 -16.99
C THR A 79 -4.51 12.90 -16.40
N LYS A 80 -3.98 12.01 -17.25
CA LYS A 80 -2.92 11.07 -16.88
C LYS A 80 -1.67 11.88 -16.52
N ILE A 81 -1.14 11.71 -15.31
CA ILE A 81 0.21 12.19 -14.98
C ILE A 81 1.23 11.14 -15.45
N GLY A 82 1.92 11.47 -16.54
CA GLY A 82 3.13 10.79 -17.04
C GLY A 82 4.40 11.53 -16.60
N GLU A 83 5.46 10.74 -16.38
CA GLU A 83 6.90 11.06 -16.29
C GLU A 83 7.35 12.14 -15.29
N VAL A 84 8.18 11.73 -14.31
CA VAL A 84 8.97 12.64 -13.47
C VAL A 84 10.40 12.66 -13.98
N GLU A 85 10.81 13.76 -14.60
CA GLU A 85 12.21 14.11 -14.86
C GLU A 85 12.80 14.78 -13.61
N LEU A 86 13.92 14.25 -13.10
CA LEU A 86 14.68 14.87 -12.01
C LEU A 86 15.80 15.73 -12.63
N GLU A 87 15.60 17.05 -12.71
CA GLU A 87 16.72 17.97 -12.95
C GLU A 87 17.45 18.26 -11.63
N GLU A 88 18.69 17.78 -11.52
CA GLU A 88 19.65 18.30 -10.53
C GLU A 88 20.03 19.74 -10.90
N LYS A 89 19.85 20.69 -9.98
CA LYS A 89 20.52 22.00 -10.08
C LYS A 89 21.41 22.25 -8.88
N LEU A 90 22.72 22.19 -9.16
CA LEU A 90 23.80 22.74 -8.37
C LEU A 90 23.46 24.15 -7.90
N VAL A 91 23.47 24.37 -6.59
CA VAL A 91 23.46 25.71 -6.01
C VAL A 91 24.90 26.24 -6.03
N ASN A 92 25.28 26.91 -7.12
CA ASN A 92 26.49 27.74 -7.16
C ASN A 92 26.09 29.22 -7.24
N SER A 93 26.55 29.95 -6.21
CA SER A 93 26.92 31.37 -6.21
C SER A 93 25.83 32.43 -6.38
N LEU A 94 25.58 33.18 -5.30
CA LEU A 94 25.98 34.59 -5.15
C LEU A 94 25.91 35.00 -3.67
#